data_AF-A0A182JNU1-F1
#
_entry.id   AF-A0A182JNU1-F1
#
_cell.length_a   1.000
_cell.length_b   1.000
_cell.length_c   1.000
_cell.angle_alpha   90.00
_cell.angle_beta   90.00
_cell.angle_gamma   90.00
#
_symmetry.space_group_name_H-M   'P 1'
#
loop_
_entity.id
_entity.type
_entity.pdbx_description
1 polymer ?
#
loop_
_entity_poly.entity_id
_entity_poly.type
_entity_poly.pdbx_seq_one_letter_code
_entity_poly.pdbx_strand_id
1 'polypeptide(L)'
;MASGNTPTLALRSAKGVEVWKSEQQKQQLTFLPDARFTADQSKSCRAIVYSPDGRFLAWANGSTVQLCRVTAADFKPIASLPRPKACHLRFSPLSNYLMTWEVYTENPHETPKEKPNLFIYRAETGEEVYSIIQKRHQDWQMHWSCDESIAALLVGGEALFYDHGPAGTGFSQVAKRFGSLRNGGLSVAPGPSPPHIGVYMPGTKGAPSMCRLFKYPNLEINQPVASKSFFQADRVDMMWNRKGSGLILMTSTDVDTTGVSYYGKQALHYMTPKGDSCGIQLKAEGPIHDVAWSPKSTEFCVVYGFMPARATLFNLKCDAVYDFEPDNRNSVFFNDFGNLVVFGGFGNLPGYIETWDLTRRKKLASFKAPDTTLLEWNPAGDTFLTATTAPRLRMSNGFKVWHYSGALLGEYSWSGELLEIIWQKYPPGTFKEPPISDEKIVGIVSATPVASKQKYIPPGARNSVTVTASGETIDLRPPIPGLPPGYRSSVQIKISKKSKKAANKAAASAAPADGESTSPSEPKKQAAKKNAKNKTDSGDLANGNATQSKSSGGSSTNDTTTISSGNLKKASPTGDPNKDKKIKAIQKKLKDIKVLKEKHERGEALVQTQIVKMNSEAQLIKELEALKVA
;
A
#
# COMPACT_ATOMS: atom_id res chain seq x y z
N MET A 1 8.84 -30.45 -11.65
CA MET A 1 7.51 -30.47 -12.32
C MET A 1 6.89 -31.86 -12.19
N ALA A 2 6.31 -32.21 -11.04
CA ALA A 2 5.89 -33.59 -10.71
C ALA A 2 4.46 -33.98 -11.17
N SER A 3 3.73 -33.09 -11.86
CA SER A 3 2.32 -33.30 -12.24
C SER A 3 2.04 -33.18 -13.75
N GLY A 4 3.06 -32.95 -14.60
CA GLY A 4 2.89 -32.80 -16.06
C GLY A 4 2.09 -31.55 -16.50
N ASN A 5 1.45 -30.84 -15.57
CA ASN A 5 0.70 -29.61 -15.82
C ASN A 5 1.63 -28.40 -15.68
N THR A 6 1.79 -27.66 -16.77
CA THR A 6 2.54 -26.40 -16.80
C THR A 6 1.55 -25.24 -16.79
N PRO A 7 1.51 -24.42 -15.72
CA PRO A 7 0.63 -23.26 -15.64
C PRO A 7 0.84 -22.30 -16.81
N THR A 8 -0.26 -21.83 -17.40
CA THR A 8 -0.24 -20.79 -18.43
C THR A 8 -0.32 -19.40 -17.80
N LEU A 9 0.17 -18.39 -18.53
CA LEU A 9 0.06 -16.98 -18.18
C LEU A 9 -0.94 -16.32 -19.11
N ALA A 10 -1.98 -15.69 -18.57
CA ALA A 10 -2.82 -14.79 -19.35
C ALA A 10 -2.33 -13.36 -19.20
N LEU A 11 -2.15 -12.68 -20.34
CA LEU A 11 -1.66 -11.32 -20.43
C LEU A 11 -2.74 -10.43 -21.02
N ARG A 12 -2.95 -9.27 -20.39
CA ARG A 12 -3.77 -8.18 -20.91
C ARG A 12 -2.87 -7.00 -21.21
N SER A 13 -2.82 -6.62 -22.48
CA SER A 13 -2.05 -5.47 -22.97
C SER A 13 -2.96 -4.48 -23.68
N ALA A 14 -2.44 -3.31 -24.03
CA ALA A 14 -3.15 -2.36 -24.89
C ALA A 14 -3.48 -2.91 -26.29
N LYS A 15 -2.85 -4.01 -26.71
CA LYS A 15 -3.13 -4.66 -28.00
C LYS A 15 -4.25 -5.69 -27.90
N GLY A 16 -4.59 -6.16 -26.69
CA GLY A 16 -5.53 -7.27 -26.53
C GLY A 16 -5.19 -8.22 -25.40
N VAL A 17 -5.80 -9.40 -25.46
CA VAL A 17 -5.56 -10.53 -24.55
C VAL A 17 -4.82 -11.64 -25.28
N GLU A 18 -3.77 -12.15 -24.64
CA GLU A 18 -2.97 -13.28 -25.10
C GLU A 18 -2.75 -14.26 -23.95
N VAL A 19 -2.61 -15.55 -24.27
CA VAL A 19 -2.23 -16.58 -23.30
C VAL A 19 -0.90 -17.17 -23.74
N TRP A 20 0.06 -17.22 -22.83
CA TRP A 20 1.41 -17.72 -23.08
C TRP A 20 1.66 -18.96 -22.23
N LYS A 21 2.35 -19.93 -22.81
CA LYS A 21 2.82 -21.14 -22.11
C LYS A 21 4.30 -21.01 -21.79
N SER A 22 4.73 -21.55 -20.65
CA SER A 22 6.16 -21.67 -20.36
C SER A 22 6.73 -22.96 -20.93
N GLU A 23 7.85 -22.87 -21.62
CA GLU A 23 8.67 -23.98 -22.05
C GLU A 23 10.02 -23.87 -21.34
N GLN A 24 10.40 -24.92 -20.61
CA GLN A 24 11.67 -24.96 -19.91
C GLN A 24 12.71 -25.62 -20.80
N GLN A 25 13.69 -24.83 -21.24
CA GLN A 25 14.88 -25.34 -21.92
C GLN A 25 16.09 -25.16 -21.00
N LYS A 26 16.58 -26.28 -20.44
CA LYS A 26 17.62 -26.30 -19.40
C LYS A 26 17.20 -25.46 -18.16
N GLN A 27 17.95 -24.41 -17.84
CA GLN A 27 17.71 -23.50 -16.70
C GLN A 27 16.98 -22.20 -17.11
N GLN A 28 16.65 -22.04 -18.40
CA GLN A 28 15.91 -20.88 -18.92
C GLN A 28 14.45 -21.24 -19.16
N LEU A 29 13.55 -20.40 -18.68
CA LEU A 29 12.13 -20.44 -18.98
C LEU A 29 11.84 -19.49 -20.13
N THR A 30 11.38 -20.08 -21.24
CA THR A 30 10.91 -19.32 -22.39
C THR A 30 9.39 -19.30 -22.39
N PHE A 31 8.78 -18.12 -22.53
CA PHE A 31 7.34 -17.98 -22.70
C PHE A 31 7.02 -17.73 -24.17
N LEU A 32 6.08 -18.52 -24.69
CA LEU A 32 5.62 -18.46 -26.07
C LEU A 32 4.10 -18.33 -26.10
N PRO A 33 3.53 -17.59 -27.07
CA PRO A 33 2.09 -17.58 -27.29
C PRO A 33 1.55 -19.00 -27.42
N ASP A 34 0.48 -19.29 -26.70
CA ASP A 34 -0.17 -20.58 -26.72
C ASP A 34 -1.05 -20.68 -27.97
N ALA A 35 -0.65 -21.55 -28.91
CA ALA A 35 -1.39 -21.77 -30.15
C ALA A 35 -2.83 -22.28 -29.93
N ARG A 36 -3.13 -22.81 -28.74
CA ARG A 36 -4.47 -23.27 -28.34
C ARG A 36 -5.44 -22.11 -28.07
N PHE A 37 -4.93 -20.90 -27.87
CA PHE A 37 -5.74 -19.72 -27.56
C PHE A 37 -5.72 -18.73 -28.74
N THR A 38 -6.89 -18.36 -29.21
CA THR A 38 -7.03 -17.29 -30.21
C THR A 38 -6.94 -15.94 -29.51
N ALA A 39 -5.87 -15.19 -29.77
CA ALA A 39 -5.67 -13.86 -29.20
C ALA A 39 -6.80 -12.91 -29.60
N ASP A 40 -7.38 -12.21 -28.61
CA ASP A 40 -8.39 -11.18 -28.84
C ASP A 40 -7.70 -9.84 -28.98
N GLN A 41 -7.69 -9.28 -30.20
CA GLN A 41 -7.00 -8.03 -30.55
C GLN A 41 -7.84 -6.77 -30.23
N SER A 42 -8.57 -6.76 -29.11
CA SER A 42 -9.30 -5.57 -28.69
C SER A 42 -8.41 -4.56 -27.96
N LYS A 43 -8.47 -3.31 -28.41
CA LYS A 43 -7.75 -2.17 -27.81
C LYS A 43 -8.36 -1.71 -26.48
N SER A 44 -9.55 -2.20 -26.12
CA SER A 44 -10.33 -1.73 -24.97
C SER A 44 -10.57 -2.83 -23.93
N CYS A 45 -9.63 -3.77 -23.77
CA CYS A 45 -9.71 -4.82 -22.76
C CYS A 45 -9.63 -4.26 -21.33
N ARG A 46 -10.72 -4.38 -20.57
CA ARG A 46 -10.87 -3.76 -19.24
C ARG A 46 -10.49 -4.68 -18.09
N ALA A 47 -10.75 -5.97 -18.21
CA ALA A 47 -10.53 -6.95 -17.15
C ALA A 47 -10.20 -8.33 -17.72
N ILE A 48 -9.47 -9.12 -16.95
CA ILE A 48 -9.17 -10.53 -17.23
C ILE A 48 -9.16 -11.30 -15.91
N VAL A 49 -9.68 -12.53 -15.89
CA VAL A 49 -9.72 -13.35 -14.69
C VAL A 49 -9.76 -14.83 -15.02
N TYR A 50 -8.94 -15.62 -14.33
CA TYR A 50 -9.09 -17.08 -14.25
C TYR A 50 -10.04 -17.45 -13.13
N SER A 51 -10.79 -18.53 -13.32
CA SER A 51 -11.55 -19.13 -12.22
C SER A 51 -10.62 -19.66 -11.13
N PRO A 52 -11.06 -19.77 -9.86
CA PRO A 52 -10.22 -20.27 -8.76
C PRO A 52 -9.62 -21.67 -8.99
N ASP A 53 -10.28 -22.50 -9.78
CA ASP A 53 -9.80 -23.82 -10.20
C ASP A 53 -9.09 -23.83 -11.58
N GLY A 54 -9.01 -22.68 -12.26
CA GLY A 54 -8.42 -22.53 -13.59
C GLY A 54 -9.16 -23.23 -14.74
N ARG A 55 -10.37 -23.74 -14.53
CA ARG A 55 -11.22 -24.34 -15.59
C ARG A 55 -11.79 -23.32 -16.56
N PHE A 56 -11.88 -22.05 -16.17
CA PHE A 56 -12.43 -20.99 -17.00
C PHE A 56 -11.50 -19.78 -17.06
N LEU A 57 -11.52 -19.12 -18.21
CA LEU A 57 -10.89 -17.83 -18.45
C LEU A 57 -11.98 -16.88 -18.95
N ALA A 58 -12.10 -15.72 -18.31
CA ALA A 58 -13.02 -14.67 -18.73
C ALA A 58 -12.29 -13.34 -18.91
N TRP A 59 -12.63 -12.60 -19.96
CA TRP A 59 -12.08 -11.25 -20.18
C TRP A 59 -13.13 -10.33 -20.79
N ALA A 60 -13.05 -9.04 -20.45
CA ALA A 60 -13.92 -8.01 -20.98
C ALA A 60 -13.18 -7.24 -22.07
N ASN A 61 -13.59 -7.40 -23.33
CA ASN A 61 -12.92 -6.80 -24.49
C ASN A 61 -13.46 -5.40 -24.85
N GLY A 62 -14.29 -4.81 -23.98
CA GLY A 62 -14.89 -3.48 -24.18
C GLY A 62 -16.13 -3.45 -25.08
N SER A 63 -16.46 -4.57 -25.74
CA SER A 63 -17.74 -4.76 -26.45
C SER A 63 -18.56 -5.87 -25.80
N THR A 64 -17.91 -6.99 -25.47
CA THR A 64 -18.51 -8.14 -24.81
C THR A 64 -17.56 -8.71 -23.75
N VAL A 65 -18.11 -9.54 -22.86
CA VAL A 65 -17.32 -10.38 -21.96
C VAL A 65 -17.26 -11.77 -22.58
N GLN A 66 -16.06 -12.20 -22.94
CA GLN A 66 -15.82 -13.54 -23.44
C GLN A 66 -15.60 -14.49 -22.27
N LEU A 67 -16.19 -15.68 -22.37
CA LEU A 67 -16.03 -16.76 -21.40
C LEU A 67 -15.61 -18.03 -22.14
N CYS A 68 -14.46 -18.57 -21.75
CA CYS A 68 -13.89 -19.78 -22.33
C CYS A 68 -13.63 -20.85 -21.27
N ARG A 69 -13.86 -22.12 -21.65
CA ARG A 69 -13.39 -23.29 -20.91
C ARG A 69 -11.93 -23.55 -21.25
N VAL A 70 -11.10 -23.70 -20.24
CA VAL A 70 -9.70 -24.07 -20.38
C VAL A 70 -9.59 -25.57 -20.22
N THR A 71 -9.09 -26.25 -21.24
CA THR A 71 -8.78 -27.68 -21.19
C THR A 71 -7.30 -27.90 -21.49
N ALA A 72 -6.80 -29.11 -21.25
CA ALA A 72 -5.43 -29.45 -21.61
C ALA A 72 -5.20 -29.41 -23.13
N ALA A 73 -6.24 -29.57 -23.93
CA ALA A 73 -6.15 -29.57 -25.39
C ALA A 73 -6.38 -28.19 -25.99
N ASP A 74 -7.42 -27.46 -25.55
CA ASP A 74 -7.88 -26.22 -26.21
C ASP A 74 -8.56 -25.22 -25.24
N PHE A 75 -8.74 -23.98 -25.73
CA PHE A 75 -9.60 -22.97 -25.12
C PHE A 75 -10.94 -22.91 -25.84
N LYS A 76 -11.98 -23.56 -25.30
CA LYS A 76 -13.29 -23.64 -25.94
C LYS A 76 -14.16 -22.44 -25.54
N PRO A 77 -14.62 -21.58 -26.48
CA PRO A 77 -15.56 -20.51 -26.16
C PRO A 77 -16.90 -21.11 -25.70
N ILE A 78 -17.41 -20.59 -24.58
CA ILE A 78 -18.72 -20.97 -24.01
C ILE A 78 -19.75 -19.90 -24.38
N ALA A 79 -19.45 -18.64 -24.05
CA ALA A 79 -20.39 -17.54 -24.23
C ALA A 79 -19.69 -16.22 -24.47
N SER A 80 -20.36 -15.34 -25.23
CA SER A 80 -20.00 -13.94 -25.42
C SER A 80 -21.13 -13.09 -24.84
N LEU A 81 -20.93 -12.58 -23.62
CA LEU A 81 -21.94 -11.84 -22.87
C LEU A 81 -21.98 -10.38 -23.35
N PRO A 82 -23.15 -9.81 -23.69
CA PRO A 82 -23.27 -8.46 -24.26
C PRO A 82 -23.12 -7.35 -23.20
N ARG A 83 -21.94 -7.29 -22.57
CA ARG A 83 -21.60 -6.37 -21.46
C ARG A 83 -20.41 -5.48 -21.84
N PRO A 84 -20.62 -4.44 -22.67
CA PRO A 84 -19.54 -3.55 -23.14
C PRO A 84 -18.96 -2.68 -22.02
N LYS A 85 -19.74 -2.41 -20.97
CA LYS A 85 -19.33 -1.53 -19.86
C LYS A 85 -18.69 -2.30 -18.71
N ALA A 86 -18.67 -3.63 -18.75
CA ALA A 86 -18.03 -4.46 -17.74
C ALA A 86 -16.56 -4.07 -17.52
N CYS A 87 -16.22 -3.81 -16.26
CA CYS A 87 -14.89 -3.39 -15.87
C CYS A 87 -14.30 -4.22 -14.73
N HIS A 88 -15.13 -4.95 -13.98
CA HIS A 88 -14.67 -5.93 -13.00
C HIS A 88 -15.34 -7.28 -13.24
N LEU A 89 -14.54 -8.34 -13.12
CA LEU A 89 -14.96 -9.73 -13.29
C LEU A 89 -14.50 -10.53 -12.08
N ARG A 90 -15.35 -11.42 -11.58
CA ARG A 90 -15.00 -12.31 -10.46
C ARG A 90 -15.74 -13.63 -10.55
N PHE A 91 -15.06 -14.73 -10.34
CA PHE A 91 -15.69 -16.05 -10.23
C PHE A 91 -16.06 -16.35 -8.78
N SER A 92 -17.07 -17.19 -8.59
CA SER A 92 -17.39 -17.82 -7.31
C SER A 92 -16.33 -18.86 -6.91
N PRO A 93 -16.23 -19.26 -5.63
CA PRO A 93 -15.16 -20.11 -5.11
C PRO A 93 -14.99 -21.49 -5.79
N LEU A 94 -16.08 -22.14 -6.22
CA LEU A 94 -16.09 -23.40 -6.97
C LEU A 94 -16.21 -23.18 -8.48
N SER A 95 -16.15 -21.93 -8.93
CA SER A 95 -16.19 -21.52 -10.34
C SER A 95 -17.50 -21.83 -11.06
N ASN A 96 -18.61 -22.05 -10.34
CA ASN A 96 -19.91 -22.31 -10.99
C ASN A 96 -20.55 -21.02 -11.53
N TYR A 97 -20.18 -19.86 -10.98
CA TYR A 97 -20.75 -18.57 -11.33
C TYR A 97 -19.67 -17.55 -11.72
N LEU A 98 -19.95 -16.77 -12.76
CA LEU A 98 -19.17 -15.60 -13.17
C LEU A 98 -19.97 -14.34 -12.84
N MET A 99 -19.36 -13.42 -12.12
CA MET A 99 -19.90 -12.12 -11.80
C MET A 99 -19.28 -11.05 -12.69
N THR A 100 -20.12 -10.19 -13.26
CA THR A 100 -19.69 -9.02 -14.03
C THR A 100 -20.25 -7.75 -13.42
N TRP A 101 -19.41 -6.72 -13.28
CA TRP A 101 -19.84 -5.43 -12.78
C TRP A 101 -19.48 -4.29 -13.72
N GLU A 102 -20.47 -3.43 -13.93
CA GLU A 102 -20.39 -2.22 -14.73
C GLU A 102 -20.55 -1.01 -13.82
N VAL A 103 -19.88 0.10 -14.17
CA VAL A 103 -20.09 1.36 -13.44
C VAL A 103 -21.54 1.79 -13.63
N TYR A 104 -22.24 1.96 -12.51
CA TYR A 104 -23.62 2.41 -12.52
C TYR A 104 -23.71 3.85 -13.08
N THR A 105 -24.41 4.01 -14.21
CA THR A 105 -24.63 5.31 -14.86
C THR A 105 -26.13 5.49 -15.12
N GLU A 106 -26.71 6.58 -14.62
CA GLU A 106 -28.08 6.97 -14.93
C GLU A 106 -28.08 7.83 -16.19
N ASN A 107 -28.64 7.31 -17.29
CA ASN A 107 -28.80 8.06 -18.53
C ASN A 107 -30.16 8.77 -18.50
N PRO A 108 -30.22 10.12 -18.55
CA PRO A 108 -31.48 10.86 -18.46
C PRO A 108 -32.49 10.54 -19.57
N HIS A 109 -32.00 10.06 -20.71
CA HIS A 109 -32.77 9.79 -21.93
C HIS A 109 -33.21 8.31 -22.08
N GLU A 110 -32.75 7.41 -21.20
CA GLU A 110 -33.12 5.99 -21.27
C GLU A 110 -34.24 5.66 -20.26
N THR A 111 -35.26 4.97 -20.74
CA THR A 111 -36.33 4.36 -19.92
C THR A 111 -36.22 2.83 -19.99
N PRO A 112 -36.17 2.11 -18.85
CA PRO A 112 -36.15 2.57 -17.47
C PRO A 112 -34.83 3.23 -17.06
N LYS A 113 -34.91 4.21 -16.14
CA LYS A 113 -33.76 4.98 -15.64
C LYS A 113 -32.79 4.15 -14.79
N GLU A 114 -33.32 3.15 -14.09
CA GLU A 114 -32.57 2.27 -13.21
C GLU A 114 -32.35 0.92 -13.90
N LYS A 115 -31.11 0.65 -14.29
CA LYS A 115 -30.71 -0.62 -14.89
C LYS A 115 -29.77 -1.39 -13.96
N PRO A 116 -29.90 -2.71 -13.84
CA PRO A 116 -28.91 -3.53 -13.17
C PRO A 116 -27.53 -3.33 -13.78
N ASN A 117 -26.52 -3.34 -12.94
CA ASN A 117 -25.11 -3.20 -13.34
C ASN A 117 -24.24 -4.32 -12.77
N LEU A 118 -24.76 -5.10 -11.84
CA LEU A 118 -24.18 -6.36 -11.39
C LEU A 118 -24.98 -7.51 -11.98
N PHE A 119 -24.29 -8.41 -12.68
CA PHE A 119 -24.88 -9.60 -13.29
C PHE A 119 -24.12 -10.85 -12.86
N ILE A 120 -24.82 -11.96 -12.75
CA ILE A 120 -24.27 -13.27 -12.41
C ILE A 120 -24.70 -14.26 -13.48
N TYR A 121 -23.71 -14.96 -14.01
CA TYR A 121 -23.86 -15.95 -15.06
C TYR A 121 -23.46 -17.32 -14.55
N ARG A 122 -24.13 -18.38 -15.02
CA ARG A 122 -23.65 -19.75 -14.83
C ARG A 122 -22.43 -19.96 -15.73
N ALA A 123 -21.28 -20.33 -15.15
CA ALA A 123 -20.02 -20.40 -15.89
C ALA A 123 -20.01 -21.48 -16.98
N GLU A 124 -20.76 -22.59 -16.80
CA GLU A 124 -20.80 -23.67 -17.79
C GLU A 124 -21.64 -23.37 -19.03
N THR A 125 -22.70 -22.57 -18.88
CA THR A 125 -23.66 -22.28 -19.97
C THR A 125 -23.59 -20.85 -20.47
N GLY A 126 -23.08 -19.92 -19.67
CA GLY A 126 -23.14 -18.48 -19.93
C GLY A 126 -24.53 -17.86 -19.73
N GLU A 127 -25.47 -18.59 -19.15
CA GLU A 127 -26.83 -18.10 -18.90
C GLU A 127 -26.87 -17.12 -17.72
N GLU A 128 -27.59 -16.02 -17.88
CA GLU A 128 -27.81 -15.03 -16.82
C GLU A 128 -28.79 -15.57 -15.78
N VAL A 129 -28.33 -15.74 -14.54
CA VAL A 129 -29.14 -16.30 -13.45
C VAL A 129 -29.62 -15.25 -12.45
N TYR A 130 -28.94 -14.10 -12.39
CA TYR A 130 -29.27 -13.04 -11.42
C TYR A 130 -28.73 -11.69 -11.88
N SER A 131 -29.47 -10.63 -11.58
CA SER A 131 -29.05 -9.25 -11.82
C SER A 131 -29.58 -8.31 -10.74
N ILE A 132 -28.77 -7.32 -10.34
CA ILE A 132 -29.14 -6.31 -9.34
C ILE A 132 -28.39 -5.00 -9.56
N ILE A 133 -28.93 -3.92 -8.99
CA ILE A 133 -28.27 -2.61 -8.95
C ILE A 133 -27.32 -2.56 -7.75
N GLN A 134 -26.02 -2.42 -8.03
CA GLN A 134 -24.96 -2.25 -7.04
C GLN A 134 -24.23 -0.93 -7.30
N LYS A 135 -24.62 0.12 -6.56
CA LYS A 135 -24.01 1.46 -6.67
C LYS A 135 -22.64 1.54 -6.00
N ARG A 136 -22.31 0.63 -5.07
CA ARG A 136 -20.98 0.60 -4.43
C ARG A 136 -19.94 0.07 -5.41
N HIS A 137 -18.86 0.82 -5.60
CA HIS A 137 -17.70 0.39 -6.37
C HIS A 137 -16.76 -0.51 -5.57
N GLN A 138 -16.56 -0.22 -4.28
CA GLN A 138 -15.81 -1.07 -3.35
C GLN A 138 -16.75 -2.16 -2.82
N ASP A 139 -16.23 -3.39 -2.67
CA ASP A 139 -16.99 -4.57 -2.25
C ASP A 139 -18.26 -4.80 -3.09
N TRP A 140 -18.15 -4.56 -4.40
CA TRP A 140 -19.24 -4.73 -5.35
C TRP A 140 -19.66 -6.20 -5.50
N GLN A 141 -18.71 -7.11 -5.26
CA GLN A 141 -18.85 -8.55 -5.46
C GLN A 141 -19.75 -9.19 -4.40
N MET A 142 -20.38 -10.30 -4.78
CA MET A 142 -21.13 -11.13 -3.86
C MET A 142 -20.16 -12.05 -3.15
N HIS A 143 -20.34 -12.16 -1.84
CA HIS A 143 -19.56 -13.06 -1.01
C HIS A 143 -20.23 -14.42 -1.00
N TRP A 144 -19.42 -15.47 -1.08
CA TRP A 144 -19.89 -16.84 -1.15
C TRP A 144 -19.28 -17.63 0.00
N SER A 145 -20.01 -18.62 0.50
CA SER A 145 -19.40 -19.70 1.27
C SER A 145 -18.48 -20.55 0.37
N CYS A 146 -17.56 -21.30 0.96
CA CYS A 146 -16.60 -22.10 0.17
C CYS A 146 -17.27 -23.20 -0.66
N ASP A 147 -18.42 -23.69 -0.21
CA ASP A 147 -19.25 -24.70 -0.88
C ASP A 147 -20.33 -24.08 -1.79
N GLU A 148 -20.35 -22.75 -1.92
CA GLU A 148 -21.36 -21.97 -2.64
C GLU A 148 -22.81 -22.20 -2.20
N SER A 149 -23.03 -22.84 -1.03
CA SER A 149 -24.37 -23.04 -0.46
C SER A 149 -25.04 -21.72 -0.05
N ILE A 150 -24.26 -20.70 0.28
CA ILE A 150 -24.77 -19.39 0.68
C ILE A 150 -24.06 -18.30 -0.11
N ALA A 151 -24.86 -17.37 -0.63
CA ALA A 151 -24.40 -16.16 -1.26
C ALA A 151 -24.92 -14.94 -0.49
N ALA A 152 -24.09 -13.92 -0.31
CA ALA A 152 -24.44 -12.74 0.45
C ALA A 152 -23.96 -11.45 -0.24
N LEU A 153 -24.84 -10.47 -0.37
CA LEU A 153 -24.55 -9.20 -1.03
C LEU A 153 -25.08 -8.03 -0.19
N LEU A 154 -24.25 -7.00 0.00
CA LEU A 154 -24.64 -5.77 0.68
C LEU A 154 -25.17 -4.75 -0.34
N VAL A 155 -26.46 -4.43 -0.30
CA VAL A 155 -27.12 -3.48 -1.20
C VAL A 155 -27.91 -2.47 -0.39
N GLY A 156 -27.72 -1.17 -0.64
CA GLY A 156 -28.53 -0.11 0.00
C GLY A 156 -28.40 -0.01 1.54
N GLY A 157 -27.44 -0.70 2.16
CA GLY A 157 -27.31 -0.80 3.62
C GLY A 157 -28.05 -1.99 4.24
N GLU A 158 -28.51 -2.94 3.42
CA GLU A 158 -29.04 -4.24 3.83
C GLU A 158 -28.17 -5.34 3.23
N ALA A 159 -27.78 -6.32 4.05
CA ALA A 159 -27.19 -7.56 3.57
C ALA A 159 -28.29 -8.55 3.19
N LEU A 160 -28.30 -8.96 1.93
CA LEU A 160 -29.20 -9.94 1.34
C LEU A 160 -28.49 -11.29 1.31
N PHE A 161 -29.12 -12.33 1.85
CA PHE A 161 -28.60 -13.69 1.85
C PHE A 161 -29.48 -14.57 0.95
N TYR A 162 -28.83 -15.33 0.06
CA TYR A 162 -29.41 -16.29 -0.85
C TYR A 162 -28.93 -17.69 -0.47
N ASP A 163 -29.86 -18.64 -0.39
CA ASP A 163 -29.58 -20.03 -0.03
C ASP A 163 -29.64 -20.89 -1.29
N HIS A 164 -28.49 -21.47 -1.65
CA HIS A 164 -28.26 -22.37 -2.76
C HIS A 164 -28.11 -23.83 -2.31
N GLY A 165 -28.41 -24.14 -1.04
CA GLY A 165 -28.49 -25.51 -0.57
C GLY A 165 -29.60 -26.31 -1.27
N PRO A 166 -29.68 -27.63 -1.05
CA PRO A 166 -30.65 -28.51 -1.74
C PRO A 166 -32.13 -28.12 -1.56
N ALA A 167 -32.46 -27.46 -0.44
CA ALA A 167 -33.80 -26.95 -0.13
C ALA A 167 -33.91 -25.42 -0.28
N GLY A 168 -32.86 -24.77 -0.78
CA GLY A 168 -32.77 -23.31 -0.91
C GLY A 168 -33.54 -22.78 -2.12
N THR A 169 -33.98 -21.53 -2.04
CA THR A 169 -34.69 -20.83 -3.11
C THR A 169 -33.77 -20.30 -4.22
N GLY A 170 -32.45 -20.51 -4.09
CA GLY A 170 -31.43 -19.96 -4.97
C GLY A 170 -31.56 -18.44 -5.10
N PHE A 171 -31.36 -17.93 -6.31
CA PHE A 171 -31.47 -16.50 -6.62
C PHE A 171 -32.92 -16.00 -6.76
N SER A 172 -33.92 -16.88 -6.72
CA SER A 172 -35.32 -16.50 -6.94
C SER A 172 -35.89 -15.72 -5.76
N GLN A 173 -35.45 -16.00 -4.53
CA GLN A 173 -35.91 -15.30 -3.33
C GLN A 173 -34.76 -15.08 -2.34
N VAL A 174 -34.85 -13.97 -1.61
CA VAL A 174 -33.92 -13.65 -0.52
C VAL A 174 -34.32 -14.49 0.70
N ALA A 175 -33.43 -15.37 1.15
CA ALA A 175 -33.66 -16.25 2.29
C ALA A 175 -33.64 -15.48 3.62
N LYS A 176 -32.68 -14.56 3.80
CA LYS A 176 -32.59 -13.69 4.99
C LYS A 176 -32.10 -12.30 4.63
N ARG A 177 -32.49 -11.33 5.46
CA ARG A 177 -32.03 -9.93 5.38
C ARG A 177 -31.43 -9.52 6.71
N PHE A 178 -30.37 -8.73 6.64
CA PHE A 178 -29.78 -8.08 7.81
C PHE A 178 -29.60 -6.59 7.52
N GLY A 179 -30.36 -5.74 8.21
CA GLY A 179 -30.38 -4.29 7.99
C GLY A 179 -29.35 -3.51 8.80
N SER A 180 -29.45 -2.19 8.77
CA SER A 180 -28.61 -1.23 9.51
C SER A 180 -27.12 -1.23 9.15
N LEU A 181 -26.79 -1.54 7.89
CA LEU A 181 -25.42 -1.57 7.35
C LEU A 181 -25.12 -0.45 6.37
N ARG A 182 -25.78 0.70 6.51
CA ARG A 182 -25.44 1.90 5.73
C ARG A 182 -23.97 2.27 6.01
N ASN A 183 -23.17 2.35 4.95
CA ASN A 183 -21.70 2.51 4.99
C ASN A 183 -20.94 1.39 5.74
N GLY A 184 -21.62 0.30 6.10
CA GLY A 184 -21.01 -0.87 6.71
C GLY A 184 -20.35 -1.80 5.70
N GLY A 185 -19.89 -2.95 6.20
CA GLY A 185 -19.25 -3.98 5.40
C GLY A 185 -19.82 -5.36 5.72
N LEU A 186 -19.67 -6.28 4.78
CA LEU A 186 -20.11 -7.67 4.90
C LEU A 186 -18.97 -8.58 4.42
N SER A 187 -18.72 -9.67 5.12
CA SER A 187 -17.73 -10.66 4.70
C SER A 187 -18.12 -12.07 5.15
N VAL A 188 -18.25 -13.00 4.22
CA VAL A 188 -18.58 -14.41 4.48
C VAL A 188 -17.27 -15.19 4.67
N ALA A 189 -17.19 -15.99 5.74
CA ALA A 189 -16.03 -16.83 5.98
C ALA A 189 -15.90 -17.95 4.93
N PRO A 190 -14.71 -18.20 4.37
CA PRO A 190 -14.46 -19.30 3.42
C PRO A 190 -14.32 -20.67 4.11
N GLY A 191 -14.89 -20.83 5.31
CA GLY A 191 -14.81 -22.06 6.11
C GLY A 191 -15.99 -23.01 5.87
N PRO A 192 -16.02 -24.16 6.57
CA PRO A 192 -17.09 -25.16 6.41
C PRO A 192 -18.47 -24.57 6.74
N SER A 193 -19.48 -25.07 6.04
CA SER A 193 -20.87 -24.69 6.28
C SER A 193 -21.40 -25.31 7.59
N PRO A 194 -22.17 -24.58 8.42
CA PRO A 194 -22.62 -23.21 8.21
C PRO A 194 -21.50 -22.15 8.40
N PRO A 195 -21.36 -21.19 7.48
CA PRO A 195 -20.31 -20.19 7.53
C PRO A 195 -20.57 -19.15 8.62
N HIS A 196 -19.47 -18.55 9.08
CA HIS A 196 -19.52 -17.37 9.93
C HIS A 196 -19.56 -16.11 9.06
N ILE A 197 -20.31 -15.11 9.52
CA ILE A 197 -20.54 -13.86 8.80
C ILE A 197 -19.95 -12.72 9.62
N GLY A 198 -18.92 -12.06 9.07
CA GLY A 198 -18.37 -10.81 9.59
C GLY A 198 -19.20 -9.64 9.09
N VAL A 199 -19.71 -8.84 10.03
CA VAL A 199 -20.54 -7.68 9.74
C VAL A 199 -19.94 -6.46 10.40
N TYR A 200 -19.59 -5.48 9.59
CA TYR A 200 -19.15 -4.17 10.06
C TYR A 200 -20.33 -3.20 10.11
N MET A 201 -20.63 -2.71 11.31
CA MET A 201 -21.63 -1.69 11.59
C MET A 201 -20.93 -0.37 11.98
N PRO A 202 -21.00 0.66 11.13
CA PRO A 202 -20.45 1.96 11.45
C PRO A 202 -21.20 2.59 12.63
N GLY A 203 -20.46 3.28 13.49
CA GLY A 203 -21.00 4.00 14.62
C GLY A 203 -21.80 5.21 14.16
N THR A 204 -22.90 5.48 14.85
CA THR A 204 -23.65 6.73 14.71
C THR A 204 -23.12 7.77 15.69
N LYS A 205 -23.57 9.03 15.59
CA LYS A 205 -23.11 10.12 16.46
C LYS A 205 -23.26 9.74 17.95
N GLY A 206 -22.15 9.51 18.64
CA GLY A 206 -22.09 9.11 20.06
C GLY A 206 -22.02 7.60 20.33
N ALA A 207 -22.20 6.75 19.32
CA ALA A 207 -22.06 5.29 19.43
C ALA A 207 -20.75 4.82 18.76
N PRO A 208 -20.04 3.83 19.34
CA PRO A 208 -18.85 3.28 18.72
C PRO A 208 -19.21 2.50 17.45
N SER A 209 -18.31 2.51 16.49
CA SER A 209 -18.34 1.56 15.38
C SER A 209 -18.04 0.15 15.89
N MET A 210 -18.61 -0.87 15.26
CA MET A 210 -18.44 -2.24 15.74
C MET A 210 -18.42 -3.27 14.62
N CYS A 211 -17.60 -4.29 14.80
CA CYS A 211 -17.62 -5.49 13.99
C CYS A 211 -18.19 -6.64 14.82
N ARG A 212 -19.22 -7.29 14.29
CA ARG A 212 -19.85 -8.45 14.92
C ARG A 212 -19.69 -9.66 14.02
N LEU A 213 -19.55 -10.81 14.66
CA LEU A 213 -19.51 -12.10 14.01
C LEU A 213 -20.78 -12.87 14.33
N PHE A 214 -21.42 -13.39 13.29
CA PHE A 214 -22.61 -14.22 13.41
C PHE A 214 -22.35 -15.59 12.81
N LYS A 215 -23.14 -16.60 13.22
CA LYS A 215 -23.11 -17.94 12.64
C LYS A 215 -24.40 -18.14 11.86
N TYR A 216 -24.31 -18.25 10.53
CA TYR A 216 -25.50 -18.46 9.71
C TYR A 216 -26.20 -19.78 10.11
N PRO A 217 -27.55 -19.86 10.14
CA PRO A 217 -28.52 -18.83 9.79
C PRO A 217 -28.89 -17.91 10.96
N ASN A 218 -28.28 -18.05 12.14
CA ASN A 218 -28.56 -17.20 13.28
C ASN A 218 -27.87 -15.83 13.12
N LEU A 219 -28.64 -14.86 12.63
CA LEU A 219 -28.20 -13.48 12.37
C LEU A 219 -28.89 -12.49 13.33
N GLU A 220 -29.33 -12.96 14.50
CA GLU A 220 -29.96 -12.10 15.49
C GLU A 220 -28.96 -11.10 16.06
N ILE A 221 -29.28 -9.81 15.94
CA ILE A 221 -28.41 -8.70 16.35
C ILE A 221 -27.95 -8.86 17.81
N ASN A 222 -28.80 -9.37 18.70
CA ASN A 222 -28.52 -9.50 20.13
C ASN A 222 -27.69 -10.73 20.50
N GLN A 223 -27.45 -11.65 19.56
CA GLN A 223 -26.70 -12.88 19.80
C GLN A 223 -25.50 -13.02 18.83
N PRO A 224 -24.56 -12.06 18.81
CA PRO A 224 -23.32 -12.24 18.06
C PRO A 224 -22.44 -13.30 18.75
N VAL A 225 -21.72 -14.09 17.94
CA VAL A 225 -20.70 -15.03 18.41
C VAL A 225 -19.52 -14.28 19.02
N ALA A 226 -19.07 -13.23 18.35
CA ALA A 226 -18.01 -12.35 18.81
C ALA A 226 -18.36 -10.90 18.45
N SER A 227 -17.95 -9.95 19.27
CA SER A 227 -18.21 -8.53 19.03
C SER A 227 -16.99 -7.72 19.43
N LYS A 228 -16.53 -6.84 18.54
CA LYS A 228 -15.45 -5.89 18.81
C LYS A 228 -15.91 -4.48 18.46
N SER A 229 -15.88 -3.58 19.44
CA SER A 229 -16.15 -2.15 19.25
C SER A 229 -14.86 -1.35 19.09
N PHE A 230 -14.97 -0.23 18.36
CA PHE A 230 -13.90 0.72 18.11
C PHE A 230 -14.50 2.14 18.02
N PHE A 231 -13.84 3.11 18.63
CA PHE A 231 -14.37 4.48 18.76
C PHE A 231 -14.08 5.37 17.55
N GLN A 232 -13.07 5.01 16.75
CA GLN A 232 -12.64 5.76 15.58
C GLN A 232 -12.23 4.76 14.49
N ALA A 233 -13.15 4.45 13.58
CA ALA A 233 -12.81 3.78 12.33
C ALA A 233 -13.79 4.22 11.26
N ASP A 234 -13.27 4.83 10.22
CA ASP A 234 -14.04 5.25 9.05
C ASP A 234 -14.22 4.06 8.10
N ARG A 235 -13.18 3.22 8.01
CA ARG A 235 -13.16 2.02 7.18
C ARG A 235 -12.61 0.82 7.94
N VAL A 236 -13.15 -0.35 7.61
CA VAL A 236 -12.72 -1.64 8.17
C VAL A 236 -12.59 -2.66 7.06
N ASP A 237 -11.38 -3.14 6.84
CA ASP A 237 -11.12 -4.25 5.91
C ASP A 237 -11.13 -5.57 6.69
N MET A 238 -11.97 -6.52 6.23
CA MET A 238 -12.21 -7.82 6.87
C MET A 238 -11.50 -8.94 6.10
N MET A 239 -10.46 -9.52 6.70
CA MET A 239 -9.60 -10.52 6.07
C MET A 239 -9.70 -11.86 6.79
N TRP A 240 -10.41 -12.81 6.19
CA TRP A 240 -10.52 -14.19 6.68
C TRP A 240 -9.30 -15.04 6.33
N ASN A 241 -8.92 -15.94 7.23
CA ASN A 241 -8.03 -17.04 6.87
C ASN A 241 -8.77 -18.06 5.98
N ARG A 242 -8.01 -18.89 5.25
CA ARG A 242 -8.58 -19.86 4.29
C ARG A 242 -9.54 -20.87 4.92
N LYS A 243 -9.33 -21.24 6.19
CA LYS A 243 -10.21 -22.15 6.94
C LYS A 243 -11.46 -21.49 7.53
N GLY A 244 -11.56 -20.16 7.49
CA GLY A 244 -12.64 -19.41 8.16
C GLY A 244 -12.62 -19.48 9.69
N SER A 245 -11.48 -19.85 10.29
CA SER A 245 -11.31 -19.97 11.75
C SER A 245 -10.76 -18.71 12.42
N GLY A 246 -10.39 -17.68 11.64
CA GLY A 246 -9.86 -16.42 12.14
C GLY A 246 -10.11 -15.28 11.17
N LEU A 247 -10.46 -14.12 11.72
CA LEU A 247 -10.75 -12.90 11.00
C LEU A 247 -9.83 -11.78 11.51
N ILE A 248 -9.04 -11.19 10.62
CA ILE A 248 -8.33 -9.94 10.90
C ILE A 248 -9.20 -8.78 10.46
N LEU A 249 -9.30 -7.78 11.33
CA LEU A 249 -9.91 -6.49 11.05
C LEU A 249 -8.80 -5.44 10.99
N MET A 250 -8.64 -4.80 9.86
CA MET A 250 -7.81 -3.61 9.74
C MET A 250 -8.72 -2.39 9.77
N THR A 251 -8.67 -1.65 10.87
CA THR A 251 -9.39 -0.39 11.03
C THR A 251 -8.52 0.75 10.54
N SER A 252 -9.10 1.70 9.82
CA SER A 252 -8.44 2.92 9.40
C SER A 252 -9.32 4.14 9.65
N THR A 253 -8.70 5.22 10.11
CA THR A 253 -9.31 6.56 10.21
C THR A 253 -8.65 7.48 9.21
N ASP A 254 -9.40 8.36 8.56
CA ASP A 254 -8.88 9.29 7.55
C ASP A 254 -8.28 10.55 8.19
N VAL A 255 -8.87 11.00 9.30
CA VAL A 255 -8.38 12.15 10.09
C VAL A 255 -8.40 11.78 11.55
N ASP A 256 -7.22 11.77 12.18
CA ASP A 256 -7.14 11.57 13.61
C ASP A 256 -7.69 12.80 14.33
N THR A 257 -8.87 12.66 14.94
CA THR A 257 -9.51 13.73 15.74
C THR A 257 -8.66 14.19 16.93
N THR A 258 -7.65 13.41 17.33
CA THR A 258 -6.68 13.81 18.36
C THR A 258 -5.61 14.78 17.84
N GLY A 259 -5.52 14.98 16.52
CA GLY A 259 -4.58 15.91 15.88
C GLY A 259 -3.12 15.42 15.85
N VAL A 260 -2.85 14.19 16.27
CA VAL A 260 -1.48 13.63 16.34
C VAL A 260 -1.00 13.17 14.95
N SER A 261 -1.88 12.64 14.10
CA SER A 261 -1.52 12.23 12.74
C SER A 261 -2.42 12.83 11.67
N TYR A 262 -1.80 13.54 10.71
CA TYR A 262 -2.46 14.04 9.49
C TYR A 262 -2.85 12.91 8.52
N TYR A 263 -2.23 11.74 8.66
CA TYR A 263 -2.46 10.57 7.80
C TYR A 263 -3.42 9.54 8.43
N GLY A 264 -4.10 9.93 9.51
CA GLY A 264 -4.99 9.04 10.23
C GLY A 264 -4.26 7.98 11.04
N LYS A 265 -5.02 7.01 11.57
CA LYS A 265 -4.53 5.92 12.41
C LYS A 265 -5.07 4.59 11.91
N GLN A 266 -4.19 3.61 11.84
CA GLN A 266 -4.58 2.23 11.54
C GLN A 266 -4.38 1.35 12.77
N ALA A 267 -5.26 0.38 12.97
CA ALA A 267 -5.10 -0.64 14.00
C ALA A 267 -5.53 -2.01 13.48
N LEU A 268 -4.92 -3.05 14.04
CA LEU A 268 -5.26 -4.43 13.74
C LEU A 268 -5.97 -5.06 14.92
N HIS A 269 -7.09 -5.70 14.63
CA HIS A 269 -7.80 -6.54 15.56
C HIS A 269 -7.96 -7.93 14.97
N TYR A 270 -8.07 -8.91 15.84
CA TYR A 270 -8.31 -10.29 15.49
C TYR A 270 -9.58 -10.76 16.19
N MET A 271 -10.40 -11.52 15.47
CA MET A 271 -11.62 -12.12 15.95
C MET A 271 -11.66 -13.59 15.56
N THR A 272 -12.20 -14.42 16.45
CA THR A 272 -12.40 -15.84 16.18
C THR A 272 -13.89 -16.19 16.17
N PRO A 273 -14.28 -17.24 15.42
CA PRO A 273 -15.57 -17.90 15.56
C PRO A 273 -15.84 -18.54 16.94
N LYS A 274 -14.87 -18.53 17.86
CA LYS A 274 -15.04 -19.06 19.22
C LYS A 274 -15.51 -18.01 20.23
N GLY A 275 -15.58 -16.74 19.82
CA GLY A 275 -15.95 -15.62 20.69
C GLY A 275 -14.78 -14.73 21.10
N ASP A 276 -13.54 -15.17 20.87
CA ASP A 276 -12.36 -14.40 21.26
C ASP A 276 -12.15 -13.19 20.35
N SER A 277 -11.76 -12.05 20.94
CA SER A 277 -11.29 -10.88 20.20
C SER A 277 -10.06 -10.24 20.86
N CYS A 278 -8.95 -10.10 20.11
CA CYS A 278 -7.73 -9.41 20.55
C CYS A 278 -7.45 -8.17 19.69
N GLY A 279 -6.81 -7.16 20.28
CA GLY A 279 -6.07 -6.14 19.53
C GLY A 279 -4.66 -6.65 19.30
N ILE A 280 -4.18 -6.59 18.06
CA ILE A 280 -2.81 -7.00 17.74
C ILE A 280 -1.89 -5.82 18.08
N GLN A 281 -0.97 -6.02 19.02
CA GLN A 281 0.00 -4.99 19.41
C GLN A 281 1.22 -5.06 18.50
N LEU A 282 1.52 -3.94 17.85
CA LEU A 282 2.65 -3.78 16.95
C LEU A 282 3.83 -3.18 17.72
N LYS A 283 5.05 -3.70 17.52
CA LYS A 283 6.25 -3.28 18.26
C LYS A 283 6.84 -1.94 17.82
N ALA A 284 6.29 -1.34 16.77
CA ALA A 284 6.78 -0.11 16.17
C ALA A 284 5.61 0.74 15.72
N GLU A 285 5.77 2.05 15.88
CA GLU A 285 4.80 3.03 15.41
C GLU A 285 4.95 3.30 13.91
N GLY A 286 3.83 3.57 13.27
CA GLY A 286 3.74 3.90 11.85
C GLY A 286 2.56 3.21 11.16
N PRO A 287 2.44 3.39 9.84
CA PRO A 287 1.37 2.79 9.07
C PRO A 287 1.55 1.27 8.94
N ILE A 288 0.47 0.57 8.67
CA ILE A 288 0.47 -0.82 8.25
C ILE A 288 0.53 -0.81 6.72
N HIS A 289 1.60 -1.36 6.16
CA HIS A 289 1.79 -1.41 4.72
C HIS A 289 1.06 -2.59 4.09
N ASP A 290 1.11 -3.75 4.73
CA ASP A 290 0.50 -4.97 4.21
C ASP A 290 0.23 -6.01 5.32
N VAL A 291 -0.80 -6.83 5.11
CA VAL A 291 -1.21 -7.92 5.99
C VAL A 291 -1.58 -9.12 5.14
N ALA A 292 -0.93 -10.26 5.36
CA ALA A 292 -1.22 -11.48 4.63
C ALA A 292 -1.36 -12.68 5.55
N TRP A 293 -2.42 -13.46 5.30
CA TRP A 293 -2.62 -14.76 5.94
C TRP A 293 -1.71 -15.82 5.31
N SER A 294 -1.12 -16.68 6.13
CA SER A 294 -0.49 -17.90 5.63
C SER A 294 -1.59 -18.81 5.05
N PRO A 295 -1.37 -19.42 3.87
CA PRO A 295 -2.32 -20.38 3.30
C PRO A 295 -2.61 -21.60 4.19
N LYS A 296 -1.69 -21.95 5.12
CA LYS A 296 -1.89 -22.98 6.16
C LYS A 296 -2.94 -22.59 7.21
N SER A 297 -3.32 -21.30 7.27
CA SER A 297 -4.31 -20.71 8.19
C SER A 297 -3.93 -20.78 9.67
N THR A 298 -2.65 -20.94 9.99
CA THR A 298 -2.11 -21.02 11.36
C THR A 298 -1.43 -19.73 11.82
N GLU A 299 -0.98 -18.92 10.87
CA GLU A 299 -0.16 -17.74 11.10
C GLU A 299 -0.50 -16.65 10.08
N PHE A 300 -0.13 -15.41 10.37
CA PHE A 300 -0.24 -14.28 9.46
C PHE A 300 0.95 -13.35 9.64
N CYS A 301 1.35 -12.66 8.57
CA CYS A 301 2.45 -11.71 8.60
C CYS A 301 1.91 -10.29 8.44
N VAL A 302 2.47 -9.36 9.22
CA VAL A 302 2.15 -7.93 9.16
C VAL A 302 3.43 -7.17 8.86
N VAL A 303 3.38 -6.30 7.85
CA VAL A 303 4.45 -5.34 7.52
C VAL A 303 4.01 -3.95 7.98
N TYR A 304 4.74 -3.34 8.91
CA TYR A 304 4.31 -2.12 9.58
C TYR A 304 5.49 -1.23 10.03
N GLY A 305 5.16 0.02 10.33
CA GLY A 305 6.08 1.01 10.84
C GLY A 305 6.64 1.94 9.76
N PHE A 306 7.32 3.00 10.19
CA PHE A 306 8.05 3.88 9.28
C PHE A 306 9.23 3.13 8.63
N MET A 307 9.52 3.45 7.36
CA MET A 307 10.62 2.82 6.64
C MET A 307 11.98 3.13 7.30
N PRO A 308 12.87 2.14 7.51
CA PRO A 308 12.74 0.72 7.17
C PRO A 308 11.69 0.00 8.04
N ALA A 309 10.71 -0.62 7.39
CA ALA A 309 9.57 -1.24 8.05
C ALA A 309 9.94 -2.57 8.70
N ARG A 310 9.24 -2.89 9.79
CA ARG A 310 9.32 -4.21 10.44
C ARG A 310 8.32 -5.15 9.79
N ALA A 311 8.69 -6.42 9.70
CA ALA A 311 7.73 -7.47 9.43
C ALA A 311 7.71 -8.43 10.61
N THR A 312 6.53 -8.84 11.05
CA THR A 312 6.39 -9.78 12.16
C THR A 312 5.36 -10.84 11.79
N LEU A 313 5.72 -12.10 12.03
CA LEU A 313 4.85 -13.26 11.90
C LEU A 313 4.14 -13.50 13.23
N PHE A 314 2.81 -13.57 13.20
CA PHE A 314 1.96 -13.78 14.36
C PHE A 314 1.23 -15.13 14.27
N ASN A 315 0.97 -15.75 15.42
CA ASN A 315 0.12 -16.93 15.53
C ASN A 315 -1.37 -16.54 15.69
N LEU A 316 -2.25 -17.54 15.77
CA LEU A 316 -3.70 -17.33 16.02
C LEU A 316 -4.03 -16.73 17.40
N LYS A 317 -3.07 -16.66 18.32
CA LYS A 317 -3.26 -16.02 19.65
C LYS A 317 -2.86 -14.54 19.65
N CYS A 318 -2.54 -13.97 18.49
CA CYS A 318 -1.97 -12.62 18.37
C CYS A 318 -0.54 -12.49 18.94
N ASP A 319 0.19 -13.59 19.19
CA ASP A 319 1.58 -13.54 19.70
C ASP A 319 2.58 -13.51 18.53
N ALA A 320 3.64 -12.72 18.68
CA ALA A 320 4.74 -12.65 17.71
C ALA A 320 5.57 -13.94 17.75
N VAL A 321 5.51 -14.74 16.69
CA VAL A 321 6.26 -15.99 16.51
C VAL A 321 7.68 -15.72 16.03
N TYR A 322 7.81 -14.78 15.08
CA TYR A 322 9.08 -14.40 14.51
C TYR A 322 9.06 -12.94 14.07
N ASP A 323 10.15 -12.24 14.30
CA ASP A 323 10.30 -10.83 13.98
C ASP A 323 11.43 -10.71 12.96
N PHE A 324 11.08 -10.30 11.75
CA PHE A 324 12.05 -10.06 10.70
C PHE A 324 12.74 -8.71 10.97
N GLU A 325 14.04 -8.64 10.70
CA GLU A 325 14.82 -7.40 10.91
C GLU A 325 14.21 -6.21 10.15
N PRO A 326 14.33 -4.96 10.61
CA PRO A 326 13.82 -3.82 9.87
C PRO A 326 14.48 -3.71 8.48
N ASP A 327 13.68 -3.62 7.42
CA ASP A 327 14.18 -3.41 6.05
C ASP A 327 13.18 -2.61 5.19
N ASN A 328 13.60 -2.18 4.00
CA ASN A 328 12.80 -1.41 3.05
C ASN A 328 11.80 -2.30 2.30
N ARG A 329 10.81 -2.83 3.03
CA ARG A 329 9.72 -3.69 2.53
C ARG A 329 8.36 -3.07 2.81
N ASN A 330 7.43 -3.18 1.87
CA ASN A 330 6.04 -2.73 2.03
C ASN A 330 5.01 -3.79 1.64
N SER A 331 5.42 -4.95 1.15
CA SER A 331 4.49 -6.00 0.72
C SER A 331 4.99 -7.39 1.11
N VAL A 332 4.05 -8.31 1.34
CA VAL A 332 4.31 -9.68 1.74
C VAL A 332 3.49 -10.66 0.88
N PHE A 333 4.15 -11.70 0.37
CA PHE A 333 3.51 -12.68 -0.51
C PHE A 333 3.88 -14.10 -0.07
N PHE A 334 2.89 -14.86 0.38
CA PHE A 334 3.04 -16.28 0.66
C PHE A 334 2.84 -17.10 -0.62
N ASN A 335 3.61 -18.18 -0.75
CA ASN A 335 3.31 -19.18 -1.77
C ASN A 335 2.09 -20.04 -1.35
N ASP A 336 1.43 -20.70 -2.29
CA ASP A 336 0.18 -21.43 -2.05
C ASP A 336 0.27 -22.54 -0.98
N PHE A 337 1.48 -23.07 -0.73
CA PHE A 337 1.75 -24.07 0.31
C PHE A 337 2.00 -23.45 1.69
N GLY A 338 2.41 -22.18 1.76
CA GLY A 338 2.75 -21.47 2.99
C GLY A 338 4.08 -21.90 3.63
N ASN A 339 5.01 -22.45 2.86
CA ASN A 339 6.39 -22.74 3.31
C ASN A 339 7.38 -21.63 2.93
N LEU A 340 7.10 -20.87 1.87
CA LEU A 340 7.93 -19.75 1.41
C LEU A 340 7.17 -18.43 1.54
N VAL A 341 7.92 -17.37 1.89
CA VAL A 341 7.43 -16.00 1.86
C VAL A 341 8.38 -15.10 1.10
N VAL A 342 7.83 -14.20 0.30
CA VAL A 342 8.56 -13.11 -0.35
C VAL A 342 8.18 -11.80 0.31
N PHE A 343 9.18 -11.01 0.70
CA PHE A 343 9.01 -9.60 1.02
C PHE A 343 9.46 -8.75 -0.16
N GLY A 344 8.63 -7.77 -0.51
CA GLY A 344 8.91 -6.82 -1.60
C GLY A 344 8.89 -5.38 -1.09
N GLY A 345 9.82 -4.57 -1.59
CA GLY A 345 9.80 -3.12 -1.48
C GLY A 345 9.45 -2.49 -2.82
N PHE A 346 8.15 -2.35 -3.12
CA PHE A 346 7.65 -1.93 -4.43
C PHE A 346 7.13 -0.48 -4.47
N GLY A 347 6.91 0.02 -5.68
CA GLY A 347 6.41 1.39 -5.90
C GLY A 347 7.49 2.45 -5.65
N ASN A 348 7.41 3.16 -4.52
CA ASN A 348 8.37 4.23 -4.20
C ASN A 348 9.71 3.70 -3.66
N LEU A 349 9.76 2.40 -3.36
CA LEU A 349 10.95 1.72 -2.88
C LEU A 349 11.76 1.16 -4.05
N PRO A 350 13.07 0.93 -3.87
CA PRO A 350 13.98 0.56 -4.95
C PRO A 350 13.77 -0.84 -5.56
N GLY A 351 12.76 -1.61 -5.13
CA GLY A 351 12.47 -2.95 -5.65
C GLY A 351 13.29 -4.06 -5.02
N TYR A 352 13.69 -3.94 -3.74
CA TYR A 352 14.34 -5.06 -3.06
C TYR A 352 13.35 -6.19 -2.81
N ILE A 353 13.78 -7.41 -3.13
CA ILE A 353 13.02 -8.64 -2.92
C ILE A 353 13.84 -9.55 -2.03
N GLU A 354 13.20 -10.09 -0.99
CA GLU A 354 13.77 -11.09 -0.10
C GLU A 354 12.91 -12.34 -0.09
N THR A 355 13.54 -13.50 -0.28
CA THR A 355 12.86 -14.79 -0.17
C THR A 355 13.27 -15.48 1.13
N TRP A 356 12.29 -16.04 1.84
CA TRP A 356 12.48 -16.66 3.13
C TRP A 356 11.81 -18.03 3.17
N ASP A 357 12.50 -18.99 3.78
CA ASP A 357 11.93 -20.26 4.22
C ASP A 357 11.34 -20.05 5.61
N LEU A 358 10.02 -20.22 5.74
CA LEU A 358 9.32 -20.06 7.01
C LEU A 358 9.53 -21.25 7.95
N THR A 359 9.72 -22.45 7.40
CA THR A 359 9.92 -23.68 8.17
C THR A 359 11.28 -23.64 8.88
N ARG A 360 12.31 -23.22 8.14
CA ARG A 360 13.68 -23.07 8.68
C ARG A 360 13.97 -21.68 9.24
N ARG A 361 13.05 -20.72 9.05
CA ARG A 361 13.20 -19.30 9.42
C ARG A 361 14.49 -18.68 8.89
N LYS A 362 14.85 -19.04 7.66
CA LYS A 362 16.12 -18.69 7.04
C LYS A 362 15.89 -17.86 5.78
N LYS A 363 16.66 -16.79 5.64
CA LYS A 363 16.72 -16.00 4.41
C LYS A 363 17.38 -16.83 3.31
N LEU A 364 16.69 -17.05 2.20
CA LEU A 364 17.17 -17.83 1.06
C LEU A 364 17.91 -16.94 0.06
N ALA A 365 17.29 -15.82 -0.34
CA ALA A 365 17.87 -14.88 -1.29
C ALA A 365 17.50 -13.43 -0.99
N SER A 366 18.33 -12.52 -1.49
CA SER A 366 18.08 -11.08 -1.50
C SER A 366 18.61 -10.52 -2.81
N PHE A 367 17.73 -9.89 -3.57
CA PHE A 367 18.07 -9.32 -4.86
C PHE A 367 17.17 -8.13 -5.18
N LYS A 368 17.39 -7.49 -6.33
CA LYS A 368 16.70 -6.27 -6.72
C LYS A 368 15.93 -6.49 -8.03
N ALA A 369 14.62 -6.23 -8.00
CA ALA A 369 13.74 -6.16 -9.14
C ALA A 369 13.11 -4.75 -9.19
N PRO A 370 13.79 -3.76 -9.80
CA PRO A 370 13.30 -2.39 -9.85
C PRO A 370 11.97 -2.31 -10.61
N ASP A 371 11.20 -1.25 -10.35
CA ASP A 371 9.98 -0.92 -11.10
C ASP A 371 8.89 -2.00 -11.09
N THR A 372 8.96 -2.95 -10.15
CA THR A 372 7.94 -3.99 -9.97
C THR A 372 6.65 -3.36 -9.42
N THR A 373 5.54 -3.59 -10.11
CA THR A 373 4.20 -3.13 -9.70
C THR A 373 3.32 -4.29 -9.24
N LEU A 374 3.58 -5.50 -9.74
CA LEU A 374 2.82 -6.72 -9.45
C LEU A 374 3.80 -7.86 -9.17
N LEU A 375 3.51 -8.65 -8.12
CA LEU A 375 4.15 -9.92 -7.85
C LEU A 375 3.09 -11.00 -7.68
N GLU A 376 3.29 -12.14 -8.34
CA GLU A 376 2.41 -13.29 -8.21
C GLU A 376 3.19 -14.60 -8.19
N TRP A 377 2.87 -15.47 -7.23
CA TRP A 377 3.45 -16.81 -7.16
C TRP A 377 2.90 -17.70 -8.27
N ASN A 378 3.78 -18.54 -8.83
CA ASN A 378 3.35 -19.68 -9.63
C ASN A 378 2.58 -20.65 -8.72
N PRO A 379 1.43 -21.20 -9.15
CA PRO A 379 0.70 -22.23 -8.41
C PRO A 379 1.54 -23.46 -8.01
N ALA A 380 2.61 -23.76 -8.76
CA ALA A 380 3.55 -24.82 -8.41
C ALA A 380 4.45 -24.47 -7.19
N GLY A 381 4.50 -23.19 -6.79
CA GLY A 381 5.14 -22.71 -5.57
C GLY A 381 6.67 -22.64 -5.55
N ASP A 382 7.33 -22.95 -6.67
CA ASP A 382 8.78 -22.92 -6.85
C ASP A 382 9.30 -21.59 -7.43
N THR A 383 8.44 -20.91 -8.17
CA THR A 383 8.76 -19.72 -8.95
C THR A 383 7.72 -18.62 -8.70
N PHE A 384 8.11 -17.38 -8.95
CA PHE A 384 7.20 -16.24 -8.89
C PHE A 384 7.52 -15.26 -10.00
N LEU A 385 6.48 -14.54 -10.39
CA LEU A 385 6.48 -13.53 -11.43
C LEU A 385 6.57 -12.15 -10.80
N THR A 386 7.41 -11.29 -11.35
CA THR A 386 7.37 -9.84 -11.11
C THR A 386 7.06 -9.14 -12.42
N ALA A 387 6.12 -8.20 -12.42
CA ALA A 387 5.76 -7.45 -13.62
C ALA A 387 5.76 -5.94 -13.37
N THR A 388 6.07 -5.20 -14.43
CA THR A 388 5.95 -3.75 -14.51
C THR A 388 4.76 -3.44 -15.41
N THR A 389 3.67 -2.97 -14.82
CA THR A 389 2.38 -2.77 -15.48
C THR A 389 1.91 -1.31 -15.48
N ALA A 390 1.30 -0.93 -16.59
CA ALA A 390 0.54 0.31 -16.76
C ALA A 390 -0.86 0.16 -16.13
N PRO A 391 -1.50 1.24 -15.64
CA PRO A 391 -1.10 2.64 -15.79
C PRO A 391 -0.10 3.14 -14.76
N ARG A 392 0.25 2.33 -13.73
CA ARG A 392 1.11 2.76 -12.62
C ARG A 392 2.51 3.16 -13.09
N LEU A 393 3.13 2.32 -13.93
CA LEU A 393 4.37 2.62 -14.63
C LEU A 393 4.18 2.30 -16.12
N ARG A 394 4.41 3.30 -16.97
CA ARG A 394 4.27 3.18 -18.45
C ARG A 394 5.61 3.00 -19.17
N MET A 395 6.71 2.97 -18.41
CA MET A 395 8.06 2.78 -18.93
C MET A 395 8.54 1.40 -18.52
N SER A 396 9.33 0.76 -19.39
CA SER A 396 9.92 -0.56 -19.15
C SER A 396 8.87 -1.64 -18.80
N ASN A 397 7.69 -1.58 -19.40
CA ASN A 397 6.67 -2.60 -19.20
C ASN A 397 7.18 -3.98 -19.65
N GLY A 398 6.81 -5.01 -18.90
CA GLY A 398 7.34 -6.34 -19.07
C GLY A 398 7.20 -7.18 -17.81
N PHE A 399 7.72 -8.39 -17.85
CA PHE A 399 7.71 -9.29 -16.70
C PHE A 399 8.98 -10.14 -16.62
N LYS A 400 9.28 -10.60 -15.41
CA LYS A 400 10.42 -11.45 -15.08
C LYS A 400 9.93 -12.59 -14.20
N VAL A 401 10.49 -13.78 -14.42
CA VAL A 401 10.18 -14.97 -13.62
C VAL A 401 11.41 -15.40 -12.86
N TRP A 402 11.24 -15.54 -11.56
CA TRP A 402 12.30 -15.84 -10.61
C TRP A 402 12.03 -17.17 -9.94
N HIS A 403 13.10 -17.91 -9.66
CA HIS A 403 13.06 -19.03 -8.74
C HIS A 403 13.14 -18.53 -7.29
N TYR A 404 12.61 -19.29 -6.32
CA TYR A 404 12.70 -18.92 -4.90
C TYR A 404 14.14 -18.70 -4.40
N SER A 405 15.13 -19.33 -5.06
CA SER A 405 16.56 -19.14 -4.77
C SER A 405 17.12 -17.78 -5.23
N GLY A 406 16.31 -16.94 -5.87
CA GLY A 406 16.71 -15.65 -6.45
C GLY A 406 17.29 -15.73 -7.86
N ALA A 407 17.26 -16.92 -8.49
CA ALA A 407 17.70 -17.09 -9.86
C ALA A 407 16.67 -16.50 -10.83
N LEU A 408 17.09 -15.65 -11.76
CA LEU A 408 16.25 -15.18 -12.86
C LEU A 408 16.14 -16.28 -13.92
N LEU A 409 14.93 -16.77 -14.16
CA LEU A 409 14.68 -17.85 -15.12
C LEU A 409 14.22 -17.33 -16.49
N GLY A 410 13.55 -16.17 -16.53
CA GLY A 410 13.09 -15.56 -17.77
C GLY A 410 12.84 -14.07 -17.60
N GLU A 411 13.12 -13.28 -18.64
CA GLU A 411 12.88 -11.83 -18.69
C GLU A 411 12.28 -11.47 -20.06
N TYR A 412 11.17 -10.73 -20.01
CA TYR A 412 10.39 -10.36 -21.18
C TYR A 412 10.08 -8.87 -21.13
N SER A 413 10.67 -8.11 -22.05
CA SER A 413 10.32 -6.71 -22.28
C SER A 413 9.09 -6.65 -23.19
N TRP A 414 8.08 -5.91 -22.78
CA TRP A 414 6.85 -5.73 -23.56
C TRP A 414 6.92 -4.46 -24.39
N SER A 415 6.68 -4.58 -25.71
CA SER A 415 6.58 -3.42 -26.59
C SER A 415 5.20 -2.77 -26.45
N GLY A 416 5.09 -1.74 -25.61
CA GLY A 416 3.86 -0.99 -25.34
C GLY A 416 3.36 -1.16 -23.90
N GLU A 417 2.08 -0.88 -23.67
CA GLU A 417 1.50 -0.94 -22.32
C GLU A 417 1.03 -2.37 -21.98
N LEU A 418 1.70 -2.99 -21.02
CA LEU A 418 1.24 -4.21 -20.34
C LEU A 418 0.35 -3.79 -19.16
N LEU A 419 -0.91 -4.22 -19.14
CA LEU A 419 -1.88 -3.75 -18.14
C LEU A 419 -2.01 -4.74 -16.98
N GLU A 420 -2.03 -6.03 -17.28
CA GLU A 420 -2.25 -7.08 -16.28
C GLU A 420 -1.68 -8.41 -16.77
N ILE A 421 -1.21 -9.23 -15.83
CA ILE A 421 -0.68 -10.56 -16.09
C ILE A 421 -1.09 -11.45 -14.93
N ILE A 422 -1.65 -12.63 -15.22
CA ILE A 422 -2.17 -13.55 -14.22
C ILE A 422 -1.76 -14.98 -14.52
N TRP A 423 -1.37 -15.73 -13.48
CA TRP A 423 -1.19 -17.16 -13.58
C TRP A 423 -2.53 -17.90 -13.64
N GLN A 424 -2.60 -18.95 -14.48
CA GLN A 424 -3.66 -19.94 -14.41
C GLN A 424 -3.70 -20.55 -13.01
N LYS A 425 -4.87 -20.53 -12.37
CA LYS A 425 -5.08 -21.11 -11.04
C LYS A 425 -5.36 -22.60 -11.13
N TYR A 426 -5.22 -23.30 -10.00
CA TYR A 426 -5.50 -24.73 -9.91
C TYR A 426 -6.16 -25.06 -8.58
N PRO A 427 -6.97 -26.14 -8.52
CA PRO A 427 -7.53 -26.61 -7.26
C PRO A 427 -6.44 -26.96 -6.25
N PRO A 428 -6.73 -26.83 -4.95
CA PRO A 428 -5.81 -27.23 -3.89
C PRO A 428 -5.45 -28.71 -4.03
N GLY A 429 -4.17 -29.05 -3.87
CA GLY A 429 -3.69 -30.44 -3.96
C GLY A 429 -3.26 -30.89 -5.37
N THR A 430 -3.42 -30.04 -6.40
CA THR A 430 -2.95 -30.35 -7.77
C THR A 430 -1.42 -30.45 -7.85
N PHE A 431 -0.71 -29.58 -7.12
CA PHE A 431 0.75 -29.57 -7.04
C PHE A 431 1.20 -30.10 -5.68
N LYS A 432 2.37 -30.71 -5.65
CA LYS A 432 3.04 -31.15 -4.42
C LYS A 432 3.92 -30.02 -3.89
N GLU A 433 4.03 -29.94 -2.57
CA GLU A 433 4.91 -28.97 -1.92
C GLU A 433 6.35 -29.14 -2.42
N PRO A 434 7.00 -28.08 -2.94
CA PRO A 434 8.34 -28.19 -3.49
C PRO A 434 9.35 -28.41 -2.35
N PRO A 435 10.29 -29.37 -2.48
CA PRO A 435 11.40 -29.50 -1.53
C PRO A 435 12.32 -28.27 -1.66
N ILE A 436 12.56 -27.60 -0.54
CA ILE A 436 13.43 -26.42 -0.51
C ILE A 436 14.88 -26.90 -0.47
N SER A 437 15.65 -26.53 -1.51
CA SER A 437 17.10 -26.77 -1.56
C SER A 437 17.86 -25.47 -1.28
N ASP A 438 19.00 -25.59 -0.60
CA ASP A 438 19.96 -24.48 -0.42
C ASP A 438 20.85 -24.28 -1.66
N GLU A 439 20.76 -25.16 -2.67
CA GLU A 439 21.54 -25.03 -3.91
C GLU A 439 21.09 -23.82 -4.72
N LYS A 440 22.02 -22.89 -4.92
CA LYS A 440 21.78 -21.70 -5.74
C LYS A 440 21.79 -22.09 -7.21
N ILE A 441 20.62 -22.10 -7.82
CA ILE A 441 20.48 -22.21 -9.27
C ILE A 441 21.09 -20.96 -9.92
N VAL A 442 21.90 -21.14 -10.96
CA VAL A 442 22.46 -20.04 -11.74
C VAL A 442 21.38 -19.58 -12.74
N GLY A 443 20.86 -18.37 -12.54
CA GLY A 443 19.90 -17.75 -13.45
C GLY A 443 20.57 -16.98 -14.59
N ILE A 444 19.75 -16.45 -15.48
CA ILE A 444 20.14 -15.56 -16.58
C ILE A 444 20.57 -14.20 -16.00
N VAL A 445 21.55 -13.56 -16.63
CA VAL A 445 21.91 -12.16 -16.31
C VAL A 445 20.85 -11.24 -16.91
N SER A 446 20.24 -10.38 -16.08
CA SER A 446 19.19 -9.49 -16.56
C SER A 446 19.71 -8.54 -17.65
N ALA A 447 18.93 -8.40 -18.73
CA ALA A 447 19.24 -7.53 -19.86
C ALA A 447 18.93 -6.05 -19.58
N THR A 448 18.26 -5.75 -18.46
CA THR A 448 17.96 -4.37 -18.08
C THR A 448 19.27 -3.62 -17.76
N PRO A 449 19.58 -2.48 -18.39
CA PRO A 449 20.79 -1.73 -18.10
C PRO A 449 20.74 -1.24 -16.65
N VAL A 450 21.68 -1.70 -15.83
CA VAL A 450 21.85 -1.16 -14.48
C VAL A 450 22.27 0.30 -14.63
N ALA A 451 21.43 1.22 -14.15
CA ALA A 451 21.74 2.65 -14.17
C ALA A 451 23.14 2.88 -13.62
N SER A 452 24.02 3.48 -14.43
CA SER A 452 25.42 3.68 -14.06
C SER A 452 25.49 4.41 -12.72
N LYS A 453 26.37 3.96 -11.81
CA LYS A 453 26.62 4.64 -10.53
C LYS A 453 27.28 6.03 -10.70
N GLN A 454 27.28 6.60 -11.90
CA GLN A 454 27.85 7.92 -12.16
C GLN A 454 27.01 8.98 -11.44
N LYS A 455 27.70 9.72 -10.57
CA LYS A 455 27.14 10.85 -9.83
C LYS A 455 26.63 11.89 -10.83
N TYR A 456 25.33 12.21 -10.78
CA TYR A 456 24.71 13.20 -11.67
C TYR A 456 25.44 14.55 -11.57
N ILE A 457 25.98 15.03 -12.70
CA ILE A 457 26.60 16.36 -12.81
C ILE A 457 25.60 17.28 -13.50
N PRO A 458 25.14 18.37 -12.86
CA PRO A 458 24.15 19.27 -13.44
C PRO A 458 24.68 19.96 -14.70
N PRO A 459 23.81 20.30 -15.67
CA PRO A 459 24.21 20.81 -16.99
C PRO A 459 25.16 22.02 -16.95
N GLY A 460 24.99 22.93 -16.00
CA GLY A 460 25.84 24.12 -15.84
C GLY A 460 27.26 23.84 -15.32
N ALA A 461 27.54 22.63 -14.83
CA ALA A 461 28.85 22.20 -14.34
C ALA A 461 29.59 21.27 -15.31
N ARG A 462 28.97 20.90 -16.44
CA ARG A 462 29.60 20.02 -17.45
C ARG A 462 30.83 20.64 -18.13
N ASN A 463 30.90 21.97 -18.22
CA ASN A 463 31.99 22.66 -18.90
C ASN A 463 33.13 23.12 -17.95
N SER A 464 33.01 22.91 -16.64
CA SER A 464 34.00 23.38 -15.65
C SER A 464 34.80 22.29 -14.96
N VAL A 465 34.49 21.01 -15.23
CA VAL A 465 35.14 19.86 -14.62
C VAL A 465 35.50 18.85 -15.70
N THR A 466 36.78 18.73 -16.00
CA THR A 466 37.31 17.63 -16.83
C THR A 466 37.82 16.54 -15.89
N VAL A 467 37.37 15.30 -16.12
CA VAL A 467 37.81 14.11 -15.36
C VAL A 467 38.89 13.42 -16.19
N THR A 468 40.09 13.27 -15.63
CA THR A 468 41.15 12.48 -16.28
C THR A 468 40.84 10.99 -16.18
N ALA A 469 41.49 10.15 -17.01
CA ALA A 469 41.32 8.70 -16.99
C ALA A 469 41.66 8.04 -15.63
N SER A 470 42.36 8.74 -14.74
CA SER A 470 42.67 8.33 -13.36
C SER A 470 41.61 8.72 -12.32
N GLY A 471 40.52 9.39 -12.72
CA GLY A 471 39.41 9.75 -11.84
C GLY A 471 39.59 11.05 -11.04
N GLU A 472 40.62 11.85 -11.32
CA GLU A 472 40.82 13.15 -10.67
C GLU A 472 40.04 14.26 -11.38
N THR A 473 39.32 15.09 -10.61
CA THR A 473 38.55 16.24 -11.10
C THR A 473 39.41 17.50 -11.09
N ILE A 474 39.67 18.09 -12.26
CA ILE A 474 40.40 19.36 -12.39
C ILE A 474 39.38 20.51 -12.57
N ASP A 475 39.44 21.50 -11.68
CA ASP A 475 38.56 22.69 -11.67
C ASP A 475 39.22 23.81 -12.49
N LEU A 476 38.81 23.98 -13.76
CA LEU A 476 39.44 24.88 -14.75
C LEU A 476 38.86 26.31 -14.74
N ARG A 477 38.40 26.82 -13.59
CA ARG A 477 37.86 28.18 -13.53
C ARG A 477 39.01 29.22 -13.62
N PRO A 478 38.90 30.25 -14.48
CA PRO A 478 39.95 31.24 -14.65
C PRO A 478 40.21 32.01 -13.34
N PRO A 479 41.47 32.44 -13.07
CA PRO A 479 41.81 33.21 -11.88
C PRO A 479 41.04 34.54 -11.85
N ILE A 480 40.61 34.95 -10.66
CA ILE A 480 40.00 36.27 -10.44
C ILE A 480 41.07 37.35 -10.69
N PRO A 481 40.84 38.33 -11.58
CA PRO A 481 41.82 39.39 -11.84
C PRO A 481 42.14 40.18 -10.56
N GLY A 482 43.44 40.34 -10.26
CA GLY A 482 43.92 41.16 -9.13
C GLY A 482 44.34 40.41 -7.86
N LEU A 483 44.33 39.07 -7.84
CA LEU A 483 44.92 38.28 -6.74
C LEU A 483 45.93 37.25 -7.25
N PRO A 484 46.98 36.92 -6.46
CA PRO A 484 48.00 35.97 -6.85
C PRO A 484 47.44 34.55 -7.07
N PRO A 485 48.01 33.78 -8.00
CA PRO A 485 47.58 32.40 -8.27
C PRO A 485 47.56 31.55 -7.00
N GLY A 486 46.42 30.94 -6.69
CA GLY A 486 46.24 30.06 -5.52
C GLY A 486 45.47 30.66 -4.34
N TYR A 487 45.06 31.93 -4.39
CA TYR A 487 44.24 32.53 -3.35
C TYR A 487 42.79 32.02 -3.39
N ARG A 488 42.36 31.30 -2.35
CA ARG A 488 40.99 30.76 -2.21
C ARG A 488 40.20 31.60 -1.21
N SER A 489 38.91 31.84 -1.49
CA SER A 489 38.07 32.57 -0.55
C SER A 489 37.88 31.79 0.76
N SER A 490 37.64 32.48 1.87
CA SER A 490 37.39 31.87 3.19
C SER A 490 36.23 30.87 3.18
N VAL A 491 35.28 31.04 2.25
CA VAL A 491 34.17 30.11 1.99
C VAL A 491 34.65 28.81 1.33
N GLN A 492 35.56 28.90 0.35
CA GLN A 492 36.15 27.72 -0.31
C GLN A 492 37.07 26.90 0.63
N ILE A 493 37.77 27.57 1.56
CA ILE A 493 38.58 26.89 2.58
C ILE A 493 37.68 26.10 3.56
N LYS A 494 36.51 26.65 3.94
CA LYS A 494 35.54 25.94 4.79
C LYS A 494 34.93 24.71 4.11
N ILE A 495 34.59 24.81 2.82
CA ILE A 495 34.01 23.70 2.05
C ILE A 495 35.02 22.57 1.86
N SER A 496 36.28 22.88 1.54
CA SER A 496 37.35 21.89 1.38
C SER A 496 37.78 21.20 2.69
N LYS A 497 37.74 21.91 3.84
CA LYS A 497 37.93 21.28 5.16
C LYS A 497 36.78 20.34 5.52
N LYS A 498 35.54 20.68 5.15
CA LYS A 498 34.36 19.83 5.39
C LYS A 498 34.38 18.58 4.51
N SER A 499 34.84 18.67 3.25
CA SER A 499 35.00 17.52 2.37
C SER A 499 36.15 16.59 2.80
N LYS A 500 37.31 17.12 3.22
CA LYS A 500 38.41 16.31 3.78
C LYS A 500 38.00 15.56 5.06
N LYS A 501 37.21 16.19 5.94
CA LYS A 501 36.72 15.55 7.16
C LYS A 501 35.69 14.44 6.86
N ALA A 502 34.90 14.58 5.81
CA ALA A 502 33.98 13.55 5.34
C ALA A 502 34.72 12.38 4.66
N ALA A 503 35.76 12.66 3.87
CA ALA A 503 36.59 11.63 3.22
C ALA A 503 37.37 10.78 4.24
N ASN A 504 37.98 11.41 5.26
CA ASN A 504 38.67 10.66 6.32
C ASN A 504 37.69 9.84 7.18
N LYS A 505 36.44 10.28 7.34
CA LYS A 505 35.42 9.53 8.08
C LYS A 505 34.89 8.33 7.27
N ALA A 506 34.89 8.42 5.93
CA ALA A 506 34.53 7.33 5.03
C ALA A 506 35.67 6.31 4.85
N ALA A 507 36.93 6.74 4.90
CA ALA A 507 38.10 5.85 4.84
C ALA A 507 38.29 5.04 6.13
N ALA A 508 37.95 5.61 7.30
CA ALA A 508 38.02 4.91 8.58
C ALA A 508 36.93 3.83 8.77
N SER A 509 35.87 3.84 7.94
CA SER A 509 34.77 2.86 7.99
C SER A 509 34.92 1.71 6.98
N ALA A 510 36.04 1.61 6.27
CA ALA A 510 36.25 0.65 5.18
C ALA A 510 37.58 -0.13 5.27
N ALA A 511 37.95 -0.60 6.46
CA ALA A 511 39.04 -1.57 6.64
C ALA A 511 38.47 -2.93 7.10
N PRO A 512 38.78 -4.05 6.42
CA PRO A 512 38.41 -5.40 6.87
C PRO A 512 39.40 -5.95 7.91
N ALA A 513 38.90 -6.86 8.75
CA ALA A 513 39.66 -7.65 9.72
C ALA A 513 40.08 -8.99 9.12
N ASP A 514 41.34 -9.40 9.32
CA ASP A 514 41.81 -10.77 9.59
C ASP A 514 43.31 -10.76 10.02
N GLY A 515 43.69 -11.65 10.95
CA GLY A 515 44.96 -11.72 11.73
C GLY A 515 46.19 -12.25 10.96
N GLU A 516 47.41 -12.42 11.51
CA GLU A 516 47.83 -12.79 12.87
C GLU A 516 49.35 -12.51 13.14
N SER A 517 49.68 -12.19 14.40
CA SER A 517 50.95 -12.26 15.19
C SER A 517 52.37 -12.03 14.61
N THR A 518 53.11 -11.08 15.19
CA THR A 518 54.28 -11.30 16.10
C THR A 518 54.87 -9.96 16.62
N SER A 519 55.03 -9.86 17.95
CA SER A 519 55.78 -8.83 18.70
C SER A 519 57.24 -9.33 18.94
N PRO A 520 58.23 -8.59 19.52
CA PRO A 520 58.12 -7.43 20.43
C PRO A 520 59.19 -6.31 20.32
N SER A 521 58.92 -5.13 20.93
CA SER A 521 59.82 -4.41 21.87
C SER A 521 59.38 -2.96 22.14
N GLU A 522 59.07 -2.63 23.41
CA GLU A 522 59.10 -1.25 23.96
C GLU A 522 60.55 -0.83 24.28
N PRO A 523 60.85 0.48 24.43
CA PRO A 523 60.96 1.00 25.80
C PRO A 523 60.33 2.37 26.07
N LYS A 524 59.91 2.52 27.35
CA LYS A 524 59.31 3.69 28.02
C LYS A 524 60.27 4.87 28.27
N LYS A 525 59.69 6.07 28.39
CA LYS A 525 59.85 7.15 29.42
C LYS A 525 59.16 8.42 28.89
N GLN A 526 58.65 9.40 29.64
CA GLN A 526 58.16 9.63 31.01
C GLN A 526 57.88 11.16 31.10
N ALA A 527 57.05 11.57 32.08
CA ALA A 527 56.93 12.91 32.67
C ALA A 527 55.99 13.93 31.98
N ALA A 528 55.28 14.84 32.68
CA ALA A 528 54.64 14.89 34.01
C ALA A 528 53.98 16.28 34.12
N LYS A 529 52.77 16.32 34.71
CA LYS A 529 52.17 17.35 35.60
C LYS A 529 52.28 18.86 35.30
N LYS A 530 51.12 19.52 35.34
CA LYS A 530 50.72 20.55 36.35
C LYS A 530 49.19 20.75 36.25
N ASN A 531 48.39 20.23 37.19
CA ASN A 531 47.93 20.85 38.45
C ASN A 531 47.37 22.28 38.31
N ALA A 532 46.09 22.45 38.62
CA ALA A 532 45.59 23.09 39.86
C ALA A 532 44.11 23.47 39.66
N LYS A 533 43.20 22.79 40.38
CA LYS A 533 42.50 23.28 41.59
C LYS A 533 41.20 24.01 41.25
N ASN A 534 40.08 23.37 41.58
CA ASN A 534 39.26 23.64 42.78
C ASN A 534 38.20 24.71 42.45
N LYS A 535 36.94 24.59 42.86
CA LYS A 535 36.36 23.77 43.92
C LYS A 535 34.82 23.92 43.81
N THR A 536 34.12 22.82 44.11
CA THR A 536 32.91 22.69 44.98
C THR A 536 31.69 23.58 44.69
N ASP A 537 30.46 23.12 44.86
CA ASP A 537 29.84 21.92 45.45
C ASP A 537 28.42 21.87 44.86
N SER A 538 27.86 20.73 44.43
CA SER A 538 27.32 19.60 45.22
C SER A 538 25.98 19.88 45.91
N GLY A 539 25.07 18.90 45.81
CA GLY A 539 23.84 18.75 46.59
C GLY A 539 22.60 19.20 45.81
N ASP A 540 21.86 18.36 45.09
CA ASP A 540 21.17 17.10 45.46
C ASP A 540 19.95 17.33 46.38
N LEU A 541 18.92 16.48 46.18
CA LEU A 541 17.57 16.40 46.83
C LEU A 541 16.45 17.20 46.11
N ALA A 542 15.39 16.61 45.54
CA ALA A 542 14.38 15.63 45.99
C ALA A 542 13.25 16.24 46.86
N ASN A 543 12.00 15.82 46.53
CA ASN A 543 10.69 16.12 47.14
C ASN A 543 10.14 17.56 46.96
N GLY A 544 8.83 17.80 46.81
CA GLY A 544 7.65 16.95 46.93
C GLY A 544 6.47 17.78 47.46
N ASN A 545 5.37 17.78 46.70
CA ASN A 545 3.96 17.75 47.13
C ASN A 545 3.21 18.98 47.70
N ALA A 546 1.87 18.93 47.45
CA ALA A 546 0.72 19.56 48.12
C ALA A 546 0.36 21.03 47.75
N THR A 547 -0.69 21.31 46.94
CA THR A 547 -2.17 21.29 47.15
C THR A 547 -2.77 22.41 48.00
N GLN A 548 -3.68 23.19 47.40
CA GLN A 548 -5.04 23.61 47.83
C GLN A 548 -5.52 24.77 46.93
N SER A 549 -6.78 25.04 46.59
CA SER A 549 -8.07 24.31 46.56
C SER A 549 -9.16 25.27 46.01
N LYS A 550 -10.20 24.73 45.35
CA LYS A 550 -11.59 25.27 45.13
C LYS A 550 -11.76 26.46 44.16
N SER A 551 -12.82 26.60 43.35
CA SER A 551 -14.19 26.06 43.32
C SER A 551 -14.87 26.21 41.94
N SER A 552 -15.89 25.38 41.67
CA SER A 552 -17.09 25.56 40.78
C SER A 552 -16.87 25.90 39.30
N GLY A 553 -17.51 25.30 38.28
CA GLY A 553 -18.72 24.51 38.17
C GLY A 553 -19.42 24.93 36.84
N GLY A 554 -20.02 23.98 36.12
CA GLY A 554 -21.12 24.28 35.19
C GLY A 554 -20.82 24.50 33.69
N SER A 555 -21.17 23.47 32.92
CA SER A 555 -21.61 23.42 31.51
C SER A 555 -22.13 24.72 30.87
N SER A 556 -21.90 24.93 29.57
CA SER A 556 -22.89 24.73 28.49
C SER A 556 -22.65 25.59 27.23
N THR A 557 -22.88 24.94 26.07
CA THR A 557 -23.43 25.40 24.77
C THR A 557 -23.18 26.82 24.27
N ASN A 558 -22.91 26.94 22.97
CA ASN A 558 -23.48 28.03 22.18
C ASN A 558 -23.60 27.66 20.70
N ASP A 559 -24.79 27.89 20.15
CA ASP A 559 -24.92 28.28 18.75
C ASP A 559 -25.92 29.45 18.62
N THR A 560 -25.51 30.39 17.76
CA THR A 560 -26.27 31.39 16.99
C THR A 560 -26.79 32.72 17.59
N THR A 561 -26.53 33.79 16.80
CA THR A 561 -27.24 35.10 16.60
C THR A 561 -27.07 36.18 17.69
N THR A 562 -26.85 37.49 17.46
CA THR A 562 -26.84 38.37 16.27
C THR A 562 -26.22 39.75 16.64
N ILE A 563 -25.47 40.34 15.71
CA ILE A 563 -25.28 41.77 15.35
C ILE A 563 -25.34 42.87 16.44
N SER A 564 -24.25 43.66 16.53
CA SER A 564 -24.35 45.14 16.48
C SER A 564 -23.12 45.75 15.81
N SER A 565 -23.37 46.40 14.68
CA SER A 565 -22.45 47.14 13.83
C SER A 565 -21.99 48.46 14.47
N GLY A 566 -20.66 48.66 14.51
CA GLY A 566 -19.99 49.95 14.72
C GLY A 566 -19.05 50.23 13.55
N ASN A 567 -19.27 51.37 12.90
CA ASN A 567 -18.80 51.81 11.60
C ASN A 567 -17.26 51.94 11.46
N LEU A 568 -16.69 51.52 10.30
CA LEU A 568 -15.59 52.21 9.58
C LEU A 568 -15.32 51.56 8.18
N LYS A 569 -15.78 52.28 7.14
CA LYS A 569 -15.35 52.37 5.72
C LYS A 569 -14.95 51.08 4.97
N LYS A 570 -15.90 50.50 4.21
CA LYS A 570 -15.62 49.69 3.01
C LYS A 570 -14.88 50.54 1.97
N ALA A 571 -13.73 50.08 1.51
CA ALA A 571 -13.04 50.70 0.37
C ALA A 571 -13.82 50.42 -0.91
N SER A 572 -14.04 51.47 -1.71
CA SER A 572 -14.56 51.39 -3.07
C SER A 572 -13.64 50.53 -3.95
N PRO A 573 -14.21 49.68 -4.84
CA PRO A 573 -13.41 48.85 -5.75
C PRO A 573 -12.65 49.74 -6.74
N THR A 574 -11.39 49.39 -7.00
CA THR A 574 -10.50 50.15 -7.91
C THR A 574 -10.75 49.86 -9.39
N GLY A 575 -11.73 49.01 -9.71
CA GLY A 575 -12.12 48.65 -11.08
C GLY A 575 -11.25 47.55 -11.73
N ASP A 576 -10.07 47.24 -11.16
CA ASP A 576 -9.18 46.16 -11.63
C ASP A 576 -9.22 44.95 -10.66
N PRO A 577 -9.70 43.77 -11.11
CA PRO A 577 -9.79 42.56 -10.28
C PRO A 577 -8.47 42.10 -9.67
N ASN A 578 -7.32 42.40 -10.30
CA ASN A 578 -6.01 42.00 -9.81
C ASN A 578 -5.50 42.94 -8.71
N LYS A 579 -5.78 44.24 -8.81
CA LYS A 579 -5.47 45.23 -7.76
C LYS A 579 -6.32 44.96 -6.50
N ASP A 580 -7.61 44.71 -6.66
CA ASP A 580 -8.51 44.43 -5.54
C ASP A 580 -8.14 43.15 -4.76
N LYS A 581 -7.64 42.11 -5.45
CA LYS A 581 -7.10 40.90 -4.80
C LYS A 581 -5.83 41.20 -4.00
N LYS A 582 -4.91 42.01 -4.54
CA LYS A 582 -3.69 42.43 -3.83
C LYS A 582 -4.00 43.29 -2.61
N ILE A 583 -4.94 44.23 -2.72
CA ILE A 583 -5.40 45.06 -1.60
C ILE A 583 -5.97 44.18 -0.47
N LYS A 584 -6.83 43.19 -0.79
CA LYS A 584 -7.36 42.25 0.22
C LYS A 584 -6.26 41.42 0.88
N ALA A 585 -5.26 40.98 0.11
CA ALA A 585 -4.14 40.19 0.65
C ALA A 585 -3.26 41.02 1.60
N ILE A 586 -2.97 42.28 1.27
CA ILE A 586 -2.19 43.19 2.11
C ILE A 586 -2.98 43.56 3.38
N GLN A 587 -4.29 43.82 3.26
CA GLN A 587 -5.15 44.07 4.42
C GLN A 587 -5.21 42.89 5.40
N LYS A 588 -5.20 41.64 4.90
CA LYS A 588 -5.13 40.46 5.74
C LYS A 588 -3.80 40.39 6.50
N LYS A 589 -2.67 40.65 5.81
CA LYS A 589 -1.33 40.69 6.45
C LYS A 589 -1.23 41.77 7.53
N LEU A 590 -1.82 42.95 7.31
CA LEU A 590 -1.85 44.02 8.32
C LEU A 590 -2.69 43.65 9.55
N LYS A 591 -3.80 42.90 9.39
CA LYS A 591 -4.56 42.36 10.52
C LYS A 591 -3.74 41.36 11.33
N ASP A 592 -3.02 40.45 10.66
CA ASP A 592 -2.17 39.47 11.33
C ASP A 592 -1.03 40.16 12.11
N ILE A 593 -0.45 41.25 11.57
CA ILE A 593 0.56 42.06 12.27
C ILE A 593 -0.04 42.77 13.49
N LYS A 594 -1.28 43.27 13.43
CA LYS A 594 -1.96 43.88 14.57
C LYS A 594 -2.10 42.90 15.74
N VAL A 595 -2.47 41.65 15.46
CA VAL A 595 -2.54 40.58 16.46
C VAL A 595 -1.16 40.26 17.04
N LEU A 596 -0.09 40.30 16.24
CA LEU A 596 1.27 40.11 16.72
C LEU A 596 1.75 41.25 17.62
N LYS A 597 1.35 42.50 17.33
CA LYS A 597 1.63 43.66 18.20
C LYS A 597 0.91 43.55 19.55
N GLU A 598 -0.36 43.18 19.54
CA GLU A 598 -1.12 42.97 20.78
C GLU A 598 -0.53 41.83 21.64
N LYS A 599 0.03 40.79 21.01
CA LYS A 599 0.78 39.74 21.71
C LYS A 599 2.11 40.26 22.30
N HIS A 600 2.83 41.10 21.55
CA HIS A 600 4.06 41.72 22.04
C HIS A 600 3.81 42.65 23.24
N GLU A 601 2.73 43.44 23.19
CA GLU A 601 2.33 44.37 24.25
C GLU A 601 1.86 43.63 25.51
N ARG A 602 1.31 42.42 25.36
CA ARG A 602 1.03 41.49 26.46
C ARG A 602 2.27 40.77 27.03
N GLY A 603 3.48 41.10 26.54
CA GLY A 603 4.74 40.56 27.06
C GLY A 603 5.08 39.15 26.57
N GLU A 604 4.40 38.61 25.55
CA GLU A 604 4.72 37.31 24.98
C GLU A 604 6.02 37.36 24.16
N ALA A 605 6.91 36.38 24.35
CA ALA A 605 8.15 36.27 23.60
C ALA A 605 7.88 35.90 22.12
N LEU A 606 8.21 36.81 21.20
CA LEU A 606 8.04 36.60 19.76
C LEU A 606 9.31 36.00 19.13
N VAL A 607 9.12 35.04 18.23
CA VAL A 607 10.21 34.43 17.45
C VAL A 607 10.75 35.46 16.43
N GLN A 608 12.05 35.43 16.12
CA GLN A 608 12.71 36.40 15.21
C GLN A 608 11.96 36.63 13.89
N THR A 609 11.34 35.60 13.33
CA THR A 609 10.54 35.69 12.08
C THR A 609 9.23 36.47 12.27
N GLN A 610 8.63 36.48 13.46
CA GLN A 610 7.45 37.27 13.80
C GLN A 610 7.81 38.74 14.02
N ILE A 611 8.99 39.02 14.60
CA ILE A 611 9.54 40.38 14.73
C ILE A 611 9.81 40.99 13.35
N VAL A 612 10.43 40.23 12.44
CA VAL A 612 10.66 40.67 11.05
C VAL A 612 9.33 40.97 10.32
N LYS A 613 8.30 40.14 10.55
CA LYS A 613 6.95 40.40 9.99
C LYS A 613 6.32 41.67 10.58
N MET A 614 6.44 41.90 11.88
CA MET A 614 5.97 43.12 12.53
C MET A 614 6.65 44.37 11.96
N ASN A 615 7.97 44.31 11.75
CA ASN A 615 8.74 45.42 11.19
C ASN A 615 8.43 45.72 9.70
N SER A 616 7.80 44.79 8.98
CA SER A 616 7.40 44.98 7.57
C SER A 616 6.11 45.80 7.38
N GLU A 617 5.44 46.18 8.48
CA GLU A 617 4.16 46.89 8.47
C GLU A 617 4.22 48.22 7.70
N ALA A 618 5.24 49.04 7.94
CA ALA A 618 5.39 50.34 7.29
C ALA A 618 5.49 50.21 5.76
N GLN A 619 6.15 49.14 5.28
CA GLN A 619 6.26 48.84 3.85
C GLN A 619 4.93 48.39 3.26
N LEU A 620 4.15 47.58 4.00
CA LEU A 620 2.83 47.12 3.57
C LEU A 620 1.78 48.25 3.56
N ILE A 621 1.87 49.21 4.47
CA ILE A 621 1.01 50.41 4.47
C ILE A 621 1.31 51.26 3.24
N LYS A 622 2.60 51.50 2.95
CA LYS A 622 3.04 52.25 1.76
C LYS A 622 2.62 51.57 0.45
N GLU A 623 2.70 50.24 0.39
CA GLU A 623 2.23 49.44 -0.76
C GLU A 623 0.70 49.52 -0.92
N LEU A 624 -0.04 49.50 0.19
CA LEU A 624 -1.50 49.63 0.19
C LEU A 624 -1.95 51.04 -0.24
N GLU A 625 -1.23 52.09 0.14
CA GLU A 625 -1.50 53.47 -0.32
C GLU A 625 -1.19 53.62 -1.81
N ALA A 626 -0.05 53.10 -2.29
CA ALA A 626 0.30 53.13 -3.70
C ALA A 626 -0.74 52.41 -4.59
N LEU A 627 -1.33 51.31 -4.10
CA LEU A 627 -2.39 50.57 -4.78
C LEU A 627 -3.77 51.26 -4.74
N LYS A 628 -3.97 52.25 -3.87
CA LYS A 628 -5.22 53.02 -3.76
C LYS A 628 -5.20 54.34 -4.55
N VAL A 629 -4.01 54.84 -4.89
CA VAL A 629 -3.81 56.13 -5.57
C VAL A 629 -3.70 55.98 -7.10
N ALA A 630 -3.76 54.76 -7.64
CA ALA A 630 -3.55 54.46 -9.07
C ALA A 630 -4.63 53.64 -9.74
#